data_AF-A0A9W5F1E4-F1
#
_entry.id   AF-A0A9W5F1E4-F1
#
_cell.length_a   1.000
_cell.length_b   1.000
_cell.length_c   1.000
_cell.angle_alpha   90.00
_cell.angle_beta   90.00
_cell.angle_gamma   90.00
#
_symmetry.space_group_name_H-M   'P 1'
#
loop_
_entity.id
_entity.type
_entity.pdbx_description
1 polymer ?
#
loop_
_entity_poly.entity_id
_entity_poly.type
_entity_poly.pdbx_seq_one_letter_code
_entity_poly.pdbx_strand_id
1 'polypeptide(L)' 'MYLSDFVQLDGERYYIAVDTRTCQFRLERVSNDAIAQFMRNVLMLGEDDTIPGGRFPKVSSEVSA' A
#
# COMPACT_ATOMS: atom_id res chain seq x y z
N MET A 1 13.66 7.39 -4.62
CA MET A 1 13.67 6.05 -3.97
C MET A 1 12.40 6.02 -3.17
N TYR A 2 11.65 4.93 -3.19
CA TYR A 2 10.37 4.87 -2.50
C TYR A 2 10.54 4.14 -1.18
N LEU A 3 10.05 4.78 -0.11
CA LEU A 3 9.87 4.15 1.19
C LEU A 3 8.37 4.03 1.43
N SER A 4 7.92 2.89 1.95
CA SER A 4 6.52 2.70 2.30
C SER A 4 6.41 1.90 3.58
N ASP A 5 5.42 2.24 4.40
CA ASP A 5 5.16 1.58 5.68
C ASP A 5 3.67 1.66 6.05
N PHE A 6 3.28 0.94 7.10
CA PHE A 6 2.00 1.11 7.78
C PHE A 6 2.23 1.72 9.17
N VAL A 7 1.47 2.78 9.47
CA VAL A 7 1.57 3.48 10.75
C VAL A 7 0.22 3.55 11.44
N GLN A 8 0.22 3.61 12.77
CA GLN A 8 -0.98 3.84 13.57
C GLN A 8 -0.96 5.26 14.13
N LEU A 9 -2.03 6.01 13.87
CA LEU A 9 -2.23 7.40 14.31
C LEU A 9 -3.65 7.54 14.85
N ASP A 10 -3.81 8.04 16.08
CA ASP A 10 -5.11 8.25 16.73
C ASP A 10 -6.03 7.01 16.71
N GLY A 11 -5.45 5.82 16.86
CA GLY A 11 -6.16 4.54 16.82
C GLY A 11 -6.51 4.04 15.42
N GLU A 12 -6.35 4.88 14.40
CA GLU A 12 -6.57 4.55 12.99
C GLU A 12 -5.27 4.08 12.33
N ARG A 13 -5.39 3.28 11.27
CA ARG A 13 -4.24 2.76 10.53
C ARG A 13 -4.12 3.43 9.17
N TYR A 14 -2.88 3.73 8.80
CA TYR A 14 -2.55 4.41 7.56
C TYR A 14 -1.45 3.69 6.80
N TYR A 15 -1.58 3.67 5.48
CA TYR A 15 -0.47 3.39 4.58
C TYR A 15 0.22 4.71 4.26
N ILE A 16 1.54 4.75 4.44
CA ILE A 16 2.38 5.88 4.06
C ILE A 16 3.35 5.45 2.97
N ALA A 17 3.49 6.27 1.94
CA ALA A 17 4.53 6.12 0.92
C ALA A 17 5.21 7.46 0.67
N VAL A 18 6.54 7.46 0.59
CA VAL A 18 7.36 8.66 0.40
C VAL A 18 8.28 8.47 -0.79
N ASP A 19 8.26 9.43 -1.73
CA ASP A 19 9.32 9.59 -2.71
C ASP A 19 10.44 10.43 -2.10
N THR A 20 11.55 9.79 -1.77
CA THR A 20 12.69 10.49 -1.15
C THR A 20 13.44 11.42 -2.11
N ARG A 21 13.16 11.38 -3.42
CA ARG A 21 13.76 12.31 -4.39
C ARG A 21 13.05 13.64 -4.42
N THR A 22 11.73 13.63 -4.27
CA THR A 22 10.88 14.83 -4.34
C THR A 22 10.37 15.28 -2.98
N CYS A 23 10.58 14.47 -1.94
CA CYS A 23 10.00 14.65 -0.59
C CYS A 23 8.46 14.67 -0.58
N GLN A 24 7.83 14.15 -1.63
CA GLN A 24 6.39 14.00 -1.68
C GLN A 24 5.98 12.73 -0.94
N PHE A 25 4.89 12.82 -0.18
CA PHE A 25 4.32 11.67 0.51
C PHE A 25 2.84 11.50 0.20
N ARG A 26 2.39 10.25 0.24
CA ARG A 26 1.01 9.81 0.17
C ARG A 26 0.66 9.17 1.50
N LEU A 27 -0.46 9.58 2.09
CA LEU A 27 -0.98 9.04 3.34
C LEU A 27 -2.43 8.64 3.14
N GLU A 28 -2.74 7.37 3.33
CA GLU A 28 -4.08 6.83 3.10
C GLU A 28 -4.56 6.05 4.30
N ARG A 29 -5.76 6.37 4.78
CA ARG A 29 -6.41 5.56 5.80
C ARG A 29 -6.75 4.20 5.20
N VAL A 30 -6.42 3.13 5.91
CA VAL A 30 -6.64 1.76 5.46
C VAL A 30 -7.47 0.97 6.47
N SER A 31 -8.36 0.13 5.97
CA SER A 31 -9.12 -0.80 6.81
C SER A 31 -8.24 -1.97 7.26
N ASN A 32 -8.66 -2.63 8.34
CA ASN A 32 -8.02 -3.85 8.81
C ASN A 32 -8.03 -4.96 7.76
N ASP A 33 -9.10 -5.04 6.96
CA ASP A 33 -9.22 -6.02 5.88
C ASP A 33 -8.21 -5.76 4.76
N ALA A 34 -7.98 -4.50 4.40
CA ALA A 34 -7.00 -4.12 3.38
C ALA A 34 -5.56 -4.48 3.82
N ILE A 35 -5.23 -4.25 5.09
CA ILE A 35 -3.93 -4.65 5.67
C ILE A 35 -3.80 -6.17 5.71
N ALA A 36 -4.82 -6.88 6.18
CA ALA A 36 -4.79 -8.33 6.24
C ALA A 36 -4.62 -8.93 4.84
N GLN A 37 -5.26 -8.35 3.82
CA GLN A 37 -5.08 -8.75 2.43
C GLN A 37 -3.67 -8.44 1.91
N PHE A 38 -3.12 -7.27 2.23
CA PHE A 38 -1.75 -6.94 1.88
C PHE A 38 -0.75 -7.92 2.49
N MET A 39 -0.86 -8.19 3.80
CA MET A 39 0.01 -9.14 4.50
C MET A 39 -0.11 -10.54 3.93
N ARG A 40 -1.33 -11.00 3.60
CA ARG A 40 -1.51 -12.26 2.88
C ARG A 40 -0.78 -12.24 1.54
N ASN A 41 -0.94 -11.20 0.74
CA ASN A 41 -0.28 -11.12 -0.57
C ASN A 41 1.25 -11.08 -0.46
N VAL A 42 1.80 -10.41 0.55
CA VAL A 42 3.26 -10.31 0.76
C VAL A 42 3.84 -11.61 1.33
N LEU A 43 3.18 -12.20 2.33
CA LEU A 43 3.67 -13.40 3.01
C LEU A 43 3.44 -14.68 2.18
N MET A 44 2.42 -14.70 1.32
CA MET A 44 2.11 -15.84 0.44
C MET A 44 2.80 -15.76 -0.92
N LEU A 45 3.71 -14.81 -1.14
CA LEU A 45 4.67 -14.85 -2.24
C LEU A 45 5.61 -16.04 -2.03
N GLY A 46 5.15 -17.25 -2.35
CA GLY A 46 5.97 -18.46 -2.29
C GLY A 46 5.23 -19.79 -2.20
N GLU A 47 3.93 -19.85 -1.91
CA GLU A 47 3.22 -21.15 -1.81
C GLU A 47 2.57 -21.60 -3.13
N ASP A 48 2.28 -20.68 -4.04
CA ASP A 48 2.00 -20.95 -5.45
C ASP A 48 2.24 -19.61 -6.17
N ASP A 49 2.95 -19.59 -7.30
CA ASP A 49 3.29 -18.39 -8.10
C ASP A 49 2.07 -17.61 -8.66
N THR A 50 0.91 -17.69 -8.02
CA THR A 50 -0.35 -17.07 -8.39
C THR A 50 -0.85 -16.14 -7.30
N ILE A 51 -0.67 -14.83 -7.51
CA ILE A 51 -1.42 -13.80 -6.80
C ILE A 51 -2.90 -13.98 -7.14
N PRO A 52 -3.82 -14.22 -6.18
CA PRO A 52 -5.24 -14.28 -6.48
C PRO A 52 -5.71 -12.90 -6.97
N GLY A 53 -6.02 -12.79 -8.27
CA GLY A 53 -6.57 -11.57 -8.86
C GLY A 53 -5.58 -10.59 -9.50
N GLY A 54 -4.33 -11.02 -9.79
CA GLY A 54 -3.46 -10.48 -10.85
C GLY A 54 -3.68 -9.03 -11.32
N ARG A 55 -3.66 -8.07 -10.40
CA ARG A 55 -3.52 -6.65 -10.72
C ARG A 55 -3.04 -5.94 -9.48
N PHE A 56 -1.85 -5.36 -9.54
CA PHE A 56 -1.53 -4.23 -8.69
C PHE A 56 -2.66 -3.19 -8.87
N PRO A 57 -3.16 -2.57 -7.79
CA PRO A 57 -4.06 -1.44 -7.95
C PRO A 57 -3.36 -0.45 -8.88
N LYS A 58 -3.98 -0.16 -10.04
CA LYS A 58 -3.52 0.93 -10.89
C LYS A 58 -3.50 2.16 -10.00
N VAL A 59 -2.33 2.75 -9.81
CA VAL A 59 -2.23 4.11 -9.27
C VAL A 59 -3.06 4.96 -10.24
N SER A 60 -4.26 5.36 -9.82
CA SER A 60 -5.08 6.30 -10.57
C SER A 60 -4.35 7.63 -10.55
N SER A 61 -3.57 7.87 -11.60
CA SER A 61 -3.10 9.20 -11.94
C SER A 61 -4.29 10.00 -12.46
N GLU A 62 -5.11 10.51 -11.56
CA GLU A 62 -6.03 11.62 -11.84
C GLU A 62 -5.91 12.62 -10.69
N VAL A 63 -4.89 13.48 -10.80
CA VAL A 63 -5.00 14.86 -10.32
C VAL A 63 -5.09 15.68 -11.59
N SER A 64 -6.32 15.96 -12.02
CA SER A 64 -6.57 16.99 -13.02
C SER A 64 -6.31 18.36 -12.38
N ALA A 65 -5.68 19.23 -13.18
CA ALA A 65 -5.23 20.57 -12.86
C ALA A 65 -6.32 21.52 -12.34
#